data_AF-A0A453T9F4-F1
#
_entry.id   AF-A0A453T9F4-F1
#
_cell.length_a   1.000
_cell.length_b   1.000
_cell.length_c   1.000
_cell.angle_alpha   90.00
_cell.angle_beta   90.00
_cell.angle_gamma   90.00
#
_symmetry.space_group_name_H-M   'P 1'
#
loop_
_entity.id
_entity.type
_entity.pdbx_description
1 polymer ?
#
loop_
_entity_poly.entity_id
_entity_poly.type
_entity_poly.pdbx_seq_one_letter_code
_entity_poly.pdbx_strand_id
1 'polypeptide(L)'
;MAMVLDAFASYVGHMLAQVAADEVGMMLGISGEISKMSDKLRDLKNFLADADRRNITDETVREWVGQLKRAMYEAADILDLCQLKAMERGSSSADAGCFNPLLFCMRNPCHAHEIGTRIKKLNKRLDSIKERSAAFSFINLRSYEDHSSNAYASRHGNPSRETVGDFDRSALVGEKIEEDTRALVAQIMQMGKEVNDDIMVVAVVGIGGIGKTTLAQKVFNEEAIQGGFSKKIWLSINQNFSEVELLRRAVIEAGGDAQPAGNAKAALHRTLKDALIGHKTLLVMDDVWDHGAWDGVLKTPFVNAAASGSRVLITTRDEEVAQGMIARRPYHHVDTLLPEDAWSLLKKQVRT
;
A
#
# COMPACT_ATOMS: atom_id res chain seq x y z
N MET A 1 4.87 -0.23 7.11
CA MET A 1 6.33 -0.15 6.89
C MET A 1 6.90 -1.46 6.35
N ALA A 2 6.32 -2.61 6.68
CA ALA A 2 6.78 -3.92 6.24
C ALA A 2 6.92 -4.10 4.69
N MET A 3 6.08 -3.45 3.88
CA MET A 3 6.14 -3.55 2.39
C MET A 3 7.27 -2.72 1.74
N VAL A 4 7.57 -1.52 2.24
CA VAL A 4 8.75 -0.74 1.77
C VAL A 4 10.03 -1.49 2.09
N LEU A 5 10.04 -2.18 3.23
CA LEU A 5 11.12 -3.08 3.63
C LEU A 5 11.13 -4.37 2.84
N ASP A 6 9.99 -4.84 2.35
CA ASP A 6 9.91 -6.01 1.48
C ASP A 6 10.47 -5.71 0.09
N ALA A 7 10.06 -4.59 -0.50
CA ALA A 7 10.60 -4.11 -1.76
C ALA A 7 12.10 -3.82 -1.63
N PHE A 8 12.54 -3.18 -0.54
CA PHE A 8 13.95 -2.91 -0.30
C PHE A 8 14.76 -4.18 0.00
N ALA A 9 14.25 -5.11 0.84
CA ALA A 9 14.94 -6.36 1.14
C ALA A 9 14.98 -7.30 -0.07
N SER A 10 13.94 -7.32 -0.90
CA SER A 10 13.91 -8.07 -2.16
C SER A 10 14.84 -7.46 -3.20
N TYR A 11 14.86 -6.13 -3.31
CA TYR A 11 15.78 -5.41 -4.19
C TYR A 11 17.24 -5.63 -3.78
N VAL A 12 17.54 -5.46 -2.49
CA VAL A 12 18.86 -5.77 -1.92
C VAL A 12 19.19 -7.25 -2.19
N GLY A 13 18.33 -8.17 -1.79
CA GLY A 13 18.51 -9.62 -1.95
C GLY A 13 18.76 -10.06 -3.41
N HIS A 14 18.02 -9.51 -4.37
CA HIS A 14 18.21 -9.77 -5.80
C HIS A 14 19.56 -9.23 -6.29
N MET A 15 19.96 -8.03 -5.86
CA MET A 15 21.30 -7.52 -6.14
C MET A 15 22.40 -8.39 -5.50
N LEU A 16 22.16 -9.01 -4.34
CA LEU A 16 23.14 -9.87 -3.69
C LEU A 16 23.35 -11.19 -4.43
N ALA A 17 22.28 -11.77 -4.96
CA ALA A 17 22.35 -12.97 -5.78
C ALA A 17 23.21 -12.75 -7.03
N GLN A 18 23.14 -11.56 -7.63
CA GLN A 18 23.99 -11.18 -8.76
C GLN A 18 25.45 -10.96 -8.35
N VAL A 19 25.73 -10.40 -7.16
CA VAL A 19 27.10 -10.27 -6.65
C VAL A 19 27.74 -11.63 -6.36
N ALA A 20 26.94 -12.59 -5.88
CA ALA A 20 27.39 -13.95 -5.60
C ALA A 20 27.63 -14.77 -6.88
N ALA A 21 26.88 -14.51 -7.96
CA ALA A 21 27.03 -15.22 -9.24
C ALA A 21 28.33 -14.85 -10.00
N ASP A 22 28.85 -13.63 -9.82
CA ASP A 22 30.07 -13.12 -10.48
C ASP A 22 31.35 -13.43 -9.67
N GLU A 23 31.45 -14.67 -9.18
CA GLU A 23 32.45 -15.20 -8.24
C GLU A 23 33.94 -15.09 -8.68
N VAL A 24 34.23 -14.56 -9.86
CA VAL A 24 35.58 -14.57 -10.47
C VAL A 24 36.48 -13.43 -9.96
N GLY A 25 35.94 -12.45 -9.21
CA GLY A 25 36.64 -11.17 -8.99
C GLY A 25 37.11 -10.78 -7.58
N MET A 26 36.40 -11.05 -6.48
CA MET A 26 36.64 -10.27 -5.24
C MET A 26 36.49 -10.96 -3.87
N MET A 27 37.44 -10.57 -2.99
CA MET A 27 37.47 -10.60 -1.53
C MET A 27 36.32 -11.33 -0.83
N LEU A 28 36.57 -12.61 -0.53
CA LEU A 28 35.74 -13.55 0.22
C LEU A 28 35.11 -12.98 1.52
N GLY A 29 35.69 -11.94 2.11
CA GLY A 29 35.18 -11.31 3.34
C GLY A 29 33.99 -10.38 3.16
N ILE A 30 33.88 -9.67 2.03
CA ILE A 30 32.82 -8.66 1.84
C ILE A 30 31.50 -9.31 1.41
N SER A 31 31.57 -10.32 0.53
CA SER A 31 30.40 -11.12 0.13
C SER A 31 29.72 -11.76 1.35
N GLY A 32 30.50 -12.28 2.30
CA GLY A 32 29.97 -12.83 3.55
C GLY A 32 29.29 -11.77 4.44
N GLU A 33 29.85 -10.56 4.54
CA GLU A 33 29.22 -9.46 5.29
C GLU A 33 27.93 -8.96 4.61
N ILE A 34 27.90 -8.95 3.28
CA ILE A 34 26.72 -8.62 2.49
C ILE A 34 25.59 -9.63 2.75
N SER A 35 25.88 -10.94 2.72
CA SER A 35 24.88 -11.98 3.01
C SER A 35 24.30 -11.84 4.42
N LYS A 36 25.15 -11.61 5.42
CA LYS A 36 24.71 -11.40 6.82
C LYS A 36 23.75 -10.21 6.96
N MET A 37 24.02 -9.13 6.22
CA MET A 37 23.15 -7.95 6.23
C MET A 37 21.76 -8.30 5.69
N SER A 38 21.70 -9.06 4.59
CA SER A 38 20.44 -9.55 4.00
C SER A 38 19.60 -10.37 4.98
N ASP A 39 20.22 -11.35 5.63
CA ASP A 39 19.54 -12.23 6.58
C ASP A 39 18.99 -11.44 7.76
N LYS A 40 19.76 -10.48 8.29
CA LYS A 40 19.33 -9.61 9.39
C LYS A 40 18.16 -8.72 9.00
N LEU A 41 18.20 -8.12 7.80
CA LEU A 41 17.10 -7.31 7.29
C LEU A 41 15.82 -8.12 7.10
N ARG A 42 15.94 -9.37 6.62
CA ARG A 42 14.81 -10.30 6.48
C ARG A 42 14.22 -10.67 7.85
N ASP A 43 15.05 -10.94 8.86
CA ASP A 43 14.56 -11.22 10.22
C ASP A 43 13.85 -10.00 10.83
N LEU A 44 14.42 -8.80 10.66
CA LEU A 44 13.87 -7.54 11.17
C LEU A 44 12.57 -7.13 10.48
N LYS A 45 12.37 -7.53 9.22
CA LYS A 45 11.09 -7.39 8.50
C LYS A 45 9.95 -8.08 9.24
N ASN A 46 10.17 -9.30 9.74
CA ASN A 46 9.13 -10.08 10.43
C ASN A 46 8.69 -9.39 11.74
N PHE A 47 9.65 -8.82 12.47
CA PHE A 47 9.36 -8.05 13.68
C PHE A 47 8.55 -6.78 13.40
N LEU A 48 8.83 -6.09 12.29
CA LEU A 48 8.05 -4.93 11.90
C LEU A 48 6.63 -5.26 11.43
N ALA A 49 6.42 -6.43 10.80
CA ALA A 49 5.07 -6.89 10.45
C ALA A 49 4.22 -7.14 11.71
N ASP A 50 4.80 -7.74 12.76
CA ASP A 50 4.15 -7.93 14.06
C ASP A 50 3.90 -6.58 14.77
N ALA A 51 4.88 -5.66 14.73
CA ALA A 51 4.75 -4.33 15.31
C ALA A 51 3.64 -3.49 14.62
N ASP A 52 3.55 -3.52 13.29
CA ASP A 52 2.51 -2.86 12.51
C ASP A 52 1.12 -3.47 12.82
N ARG A 53 1.00 -4.80 13.03
CA ARG A 53 -0.27 -5.48 13.37
C ARG A 53 -0.80 -5.15 14.77
N ARG A 54 0.08 -4.93 15.74
CA ARG A 54 -0.32 -4.69 17.15
C ARG A 54 -0.73 -3.24 17.46
N ASN A 55 -0.75 -2.35 16.46
CA ASN A 55 -1.11 -0.93 16.57
C ASN A 55 -0.40 -0.26 17.78
N ILE A 56 0.92 -0.42 17.84
CA ILE A 56 1.70 -0.18 19.06
C ILE A 56 1.84 1.33 19.33
N THR A 57 1.25 1.76 20.45
CA THR A 57 1.34 3.12 21.00
C THR A 57 2.53 3.29 21.95
N ASP A 58 3.36 2.26 22.14
CA ASP A 58 4.51 2.26 23.04
C ASP A 58 5.68 3.06 22.46
N GLU A 59 6.15 4.06 23.21
CA GLU A 59 7.23 4.96 22.82
C GLU A 59 8.57 4.21 22.66
N THR A 60 8.81 3.15 23.43
CA THR A 60 10.04 2.35 23.35
C THR A 60 10.11 1.52 22.06
N VAL A 61 8.97 1.00 21.61
CA VAL A 61 8.86 0.32 20.32
C VAL A 61 8.99 1.33 19.17
N ARG A 62 8.38 2.51 19.30
CA ARG A 62 8.52 3.59 18.32
C ARG A 62 9.98 4.01 18.14
N GLU A 63 10.72 4.13 19.23
CA GLU A 63 12.15 4.43 19.20
C GLU A 63 12.95 3.31 18.51
N TRP A 64 12.65 2.05 18.82
CA TRP A 64 13.27 0.88 18.20
C TRP A 64 13.02 0.85 16.68
N VAL A 65 11.78 1.07 16.25
CA VAL A 65 11.41 1.19 14.82
C VAL A 65 12.16 2.35 14.16
N GLY A 66 12.29 3.49 14.85
CA GLY A 66 13.05 4.64 14.36
C GLY A 66 14.53 4.33 14.15
N GLN A 67 15.13 3.54 15.03
CA GLN A 67 16.53 3.12 14.89
C GLN A 67 16.74 2.13 13.74
N LEU A 68 15.79 1.21 13.53
CA LEU A 68 15.77 0.33 12.37
C LEU A 68 15.65 1.14 11.08
N LYS A 69 14.75 2.13 11.03
CA LYS A 69 14.63 3.05 9.88
C LYS A 69 15.94 3.80 9.59
N ARG A 70 16.65 4.27 10.61
CA ARG A 70 17.96 4.91 10.44
C ARG A 70 19.04 3.94 9.91
N ALA A 71 18.98 2.65 10.27
CA ALA A 71 19.88 1.65 9.72
C ALA A 71 19.57 1.35 8.24
N MET A 72 18.29 1.41 7.85
CA MET A 72 17.89 1.28 6.45
C MET A 72 18.42 2.41 5.57
N TYR A 73 18.35 3.66 6.06
CA TYR A 73 18.93 4.79 5.34
C TYR A 73 20.44 4.64 5.16
N GLU A 74 21.16 4.15 6.19
CA GLU A 74 22.59 3.85 6.06
C GLU A 74 22.87 2.75 5.01
N ALA A 75 21.96 1.77 4.86
CA ALA A 75 22.07 0.76 3.80
C ALA A 75 21.88 1.37 2.40
N ALA A 76 20.90 2.26 2.24
CA ALA A 76 20.68 3.00 1.01
C ALA A 76 21.87 3.91 0.66
N ASP A 77 22.41 4.64 1.64
CA ASP A 77 23.59 5.50 1.47
C ASP A 77 24.82 4.70 0.99
N ILE A 78 24.98 3.46 1.45
CA ILE A 78 26.05 2.56 0.97
C ILE A 78 25.84 2.21 -0.50
N LEU A 79 24.60 1.95 -0.93
CA LEU A 79 24.28 1.64 -2.32
C LEU A 79 24.46 2.86 -3.23
N ASP A 80 24.03 4.04 -2.78
CA ASP A 80 24.18 5.30 -3.51
C ASP A 80 25.66 5.66 -3.66
N LEU A 81 26.46 5.46 -2.61
CA LEU A 81 27.91 5.61 -2.71
C LEU A 81 28.53 4.64 -3.72
N CYS A 82 27.98 3.43 -3.83
CA CYS A 82 28.44 2.49 -4.85
C CYS A 82 28.11 2.96 -6.27
N GLN A 83 26.94 3.55 -6.46
CA GLN A 83 26.54 4.17 -7.73
C GLN A 83 27.43 5.36 -8.09
N LEU A 84 27.68 6.27 -7.13
CA LEU A 84 28.53 7.43 -7.36
C LEU A 84 29.95 7.02 -7.76
N LYS A 85 30.54 6.06 -7.05
CA LYS A 85 31.86 5.51 -7.39
C LYS A 85 31.91 4.76 -8.72
N ALA A 86 30.76 4.25 -9.18
CA ALA A 86 30.62 3.69 -10.52
C ALA A 86 30.64 4.75 -11.61
N MET A 87 30.07 5.92 -11.35
CA MET A 87 30.00 7.03 -12.30
C MET A 87 31.34 7.76 -12.48
N GLU A 88 32.19 7.83 -11.45
CA GLU A 88 33.49 8.55 -11.47
C GLU A 88 34.52 8.01 -12.49
N ARG A 89 34.36 6.78 -12.99
CA ARG A 89 35.36 6.15 -13.88
C ARG A 89 35.13 6.34 -15.38
N GLY A 90 34.07 7.04 -15.77
CA GLY A 90 33.75 7.29 -17.18
C GLY A 90 33.30 6.02 -17.92
N SER A 91 32.18 6.14 -18.63
CA SER A 91 31.65 5.08 -19.48
C SER A 91 32.63 4.74 -20.60
N SER A 92 33.45 3.71 -20.41
CA SER A 92 34.10 3.02 -21.53
C SER A 92 33.07 2.06 -22.12
N SER A 93 32.63 2.34 -23.34
CA SER A 93 31.50 1.75 -24.05
C SER A 93 31.74 0.30 -24.51
N ALA A 94 31.87 -0.65 -23.59
CA ALA A 94 31.95 -2.07 -23.96
C ALA A 94 31.36 -3.08 -22.96
N ASP A 95 30.81 -2.65 -21.81
CA ASP A 95 30.26 -3.60 -20.81
C ASP A 95 28.92 -3.10 -20.25
N ALA A 96 27.94 -2.93 -21.14
CA ALA A 96 26.56 -2.52 -20.80
C ALA A 96 25.73 -3.65 -20.14
N GLY A 97 26.38 -4.56 -19.42
CA GLY A 97 25.76 -5.79 -18.92
C GLY A 97 25.57 -5.89 -17.40
N CYS A 98 26.21 -5.03 -16.59
CA CYS A 98 26.11 -5.14 -15.13
C CYS A 98 25.41 -3.92 -14.53
N PHE A 99 24.10 -4.01 -14.36
CA PHE A 99 23.26 -3.03 -13.65
C PHE A 99 23.45 -3.03 -12.12
N ASN A 100 24.54 -3.61 -11.59
CA ASN A 100 24.76 -3.72 -10.15
C ASN A 100 25.90 -2.81 -9.68
N PRO A 101 25.59 -1.69 -9.00
CA PRO A 101 26.58 -0.74 -8.50
C PRO A 101 27.58 -1.37 -7.52
N LEU A 102 27.14 -2.40 -6.77
CA LEU A 102 28.02 -3.11 -5.83
C LEU A 102 29.10 -3.88 -6.59
N LEU A 103 28.78 -4.57 -7.68
CA LEU A 103 29.76 -5.29 -8.49
C LEU A 103 30.87 -4.36 -8.99
N PHE A 104 30.50 -3.13 -9.38
CA PHE A 104 31.46 -2.13 -9.80
C PHE A 104 32.38 -1.68 -8.66
N CYS A 105 31.83 -1.38 -7.49
CA CYS A 105 32.64 -1.00 -6.33
C CYS A 105 33.58 -2.11 -5.88
N MET A 106 33.16 -3.36 -6.05
CA MET A 106 34.00 -4.50 -5.74
C MET A 106 35.21 -4.55 -6.70
N ARG A 107 35.05 -4.20 -7.99
CA ARG A 107 36.14 -4.17 -9.00
C ARG A 107 37.35 -3.29 -8.64
N ASN A 108 37.23 -2.38 -7.67
CA ASN A 108 38.34 -1.55 -7.18
C ASN A 108 38.67 -1.90 -5.70
N PRO A 109 39.88 -2.37 -5.37
CA PRO A 109 40.25 -2.78 -4.01
C PRO A 109 40.07 -1.71 -2.93
N CYS A 110 40.33 -0.44 -3.25
CA CYS A 110 40.15 0.67 -2.31
C CYS A 110 38.65 0.94 -2.05
N HIS A 111 37.83 0.89 -3.11
CA HIS A 111 36.38 1.03 -2.99
C HIS A 111 35.78 -0.16 -2.23
N ALA A 112 36.20 -1.38 -2.56
CA ALA A 112 35.80 -2.60 -1.88
C ALA A 112 36.13 -2.54 -0.38
N HIS A 113 37.33 -2.08 -0.01
CA HIS A 113 37.72 -1.94 1.39
C HIS A 113 36.84 -0.92 2.15
N GLU A 114 36.57 0.24 1.55
CA GLU A 114 35.73 1.27 2.17
C GLU A 114 34.27 0.81 2.31
N ILE A 115 33.69 0.27 1.23
CA ILE A 115 32.32 -0.25 1.22
C ILE A 115 32.17 -1.42 2.19
N GLY A 116 33.12 -2.36 2.17
CA GLY A 116 33.17 -3.49 3.10
C GLY A 116 33.23 -3.04 4.56
N THR A 117 33.97 -1.97 4.87
CA THR A 117 34.03 -1.40 6.22
C THR A 117 32.69 -0.82 6.65
N ARG A 118 31.99 -0.11 5.76
CA ARG A 118 30.66 0.45 6.04
C ARG A 118 29.62 -0.67 6.25
N ILE A 119 29.63 -1.70 5.41
CA ILE A 119 28.73 -2.86 5.55
C ILE A 119 28.98 -3.58 6.88
N LYS A 120 30.24 -3.80 7.26
CA LYS A 120 30.59 -4.41 8.54
C LYS A 120 30.10 -3.59 9.73
N LYS A 121 30.19 -2.26 9.66
CA LYS A 121 29.66 -1.36 10.69
C LYS A 121 28.13 -1.45 10.77
N LEU A 122 27.44 -1.44 9.64
CA LEU A 122 25.99 -1.58 9.56
C LEU A 122 25.51 -2.93 10.12
N ASN A 123 26.22 -4.02 9.80
CA ASN A 123 25.95 -5.34 10.37
C ASN A 123 25.97 -5.36 11.89
N LYS A 124 26.98 -4.74 12.52
CA LYS A 124 27.04 -4.62 13.98
C LYS A 124 25.87 -3.82 14.55
N ARG A 125 25.48 -2.75 13.85
CA ARG A 125 24.35 -1.91 14.26
C ARG A 125 23.02 -2.65 14.15
N LEU A 126 22.84 -3.48 13.12
CA LEU A 126 21.69 -4.37 12.98
C LEU A 126 21.65 -5.44 14.07
N ASP A 127 22.80 -5.96 14.52
CA ASP A 127 22.86 -6.87 15.68
C ASP A 127 22.34 -6.19 16.94
N SER A 128 22.80 -4.98 17.26
CA SER A 128 22.32 -4.22 18.43
C SER A 128 20.84 -3.84 18.35
N ILE A 129 20.28 -3.72 17.14
CA ILE A 129 18.83 -3.51 16.95
C ILE A 129 18.08 -4.83 17.20
N LYS A 130 18.58 -5.96 16.66
CA LYS A 130 17.99 -7.28 16.87
C LYS A 130 18.05 -7.73 18.34
N GLU A 131 19.13 -7.47 19.05
CA GLU A 131 19.25 -7.79 20.48
C GLU A 131 18.19 -7.05 21.31
N ARG A 132 17.98 -5.75 21.03
CA ARG A 132 16.94 -4.97 21.69
C ARG A 132 15.52 -5.40 21.30
N SER A 133 15.35 -6.05 20.14
CA SER A 133 14.05 -6.58 19.73
C SER A 133 13.59 -7.71 20.66
N ALA A 134 14.50 -8.41 21.32
CA ALA A 134 14.19 -9.49 22.27
C ALA A 134 13.44 -8.99 23.52
N ALA A 135 13.61 -7.72 23.90
CA ALA A 135 12.93 -7.13 25.06
C ALA A 135 11.42 -6.91 24.85
N PHE A 136 10.94 -6.95 23.61
CA PHE A 136 9.56 -6.62 23.26
C PHE A 136 8.68 -7.86 23.01
N SER A 137 9.20 -9.07 23.22
CA SER A 137 8.48 -10.34 23.01
C SER A 137 7.75 -10.40 21.66
N PHE A 138 8.38 -9.88 20.60
CA PHE A 138 7.81 -9.93 19.26
C PHE A 138 7.70 -11.40 18.81
N ILE A 139 6.54 -11.78 18.27
CA ILE A 139 6.34 -13.16 17.80
C ILE A 139 6.96 -13.26 16.40
N ASN A 140 7.86 -14.22 16.21
CA ASN A 140 8.34 -14.57 14.88
C ASN A 140 7.16 -15.16 14.09
N LEU A 141 6.61 -14.36 13.18
CA LEU A 141 5.37 -14.64 12.44
C LEU A 141 5.55 -15.73 11.35
N ARG A 142 6.36 -16.76 11.61
CA ARG A 142 6.49 -17.94 10.76
C ARG A 142 5.48 -19.05 11.10
N SER A 143 4.70 -18.93 12.18
CA SER A 143 3.89 -20.05 12.70
C SER A 143 2.41 -19.74 12.94
N TYR A 144 1.84 -18.72 12.30
CA TYR A 144 0.40 -18.43 12.40
C TYR A 144 -0.24 -18.40 11.00
N GLU A 145 -0.12 -19.52 10.30
CA GLU A 145 -1.06 -19.92 9.26
C GLU A 145 -1.94 -21.06 9.82
N ASP A 146 -2.42 -20.94 11.05
CA ASP A 146 -3.58 -21.73 11.44
C ASP A 146 -4.23 -21.17 12.71
N HIS A 147 -5.55 -21.19 12.72
CA HIS A 147 -6.45 -20.97 13.86
C HIS A 147 -6.86 -19.51 14.16
N SER A 148 -7.98 -19.16 13.51
CA SER A 148 -9.11 -18.47 14.14
C SER A 148 -9.23 -18.69 15.66
N SER A 149 -9.23 -17.61 16.45
CA SER A 149 -10.36 -17.22 17.31
C SER A 149 -9.99 -16.17 18.37
N ASN A 150 -10.82 -15.13 18.44
CA ASN A 150 -11.29 -14.42 19.65
C ASN A 150 -10.36 -14.30 20.88
N ALA A 151 -9.60 -13.20 20.95
CA ALA A 151 -9.41 -12.44 22.19
C ALA A 151 -8.96 -11.01 21.83
N TYR A 152 -9.35 -10.03 22.64
CA TYR A 152 -9.14 -8.57 22.47
C TYR A 152 -10.16 -7.82 21.60
N ALA A 153 -11.44 -7.99 21.94
CA ALA A 153 -12.39 -6.88 21.79
C ALA A 153 -11.96 -5.72 22.71
N SER A 154 -11.82 -4.52 22.13
CA SER A 154 -11.63 -3.17 22.73
C SER A 154 -10.29 -2.49 22.43
N ARG A 155 -10.05 -2.18 21.15
CA ARG A 155 -9.24 -1.00 20.80
C ARG A 155 -9.94 -0.27 19.67
N HIS A 156 -10.58 0.86 20.02
CA HIS A 156 -11.04 1.85 19.06
C HIS A 156 -9.93 2.06 18.02
N GLY A 157 -10.24 1.77 16.75
CA GLY A 157 -9.36 2.08 15.64
C GLY A 157 -9.04 3.57 15.65
N ASN A 158 -7.79 3.92 15.36
CA ASN A 158 -7.39 5.32 15.22
C ASN A 158 -8.37 6.04 14.26
N PRO A 159 -9.09 7.09 14.71
CA PRO A 159 -9.93 7.91 13.84
C PRO A 159 -9.13 8.63 12.74
N SER A 160 -7.79 8.66 12.83
CA SER A 160 -6.91 9.49 12.01
C SER A 160 -6.61 8.96 10.60
N ARG A 161 -7.38 8.00 10.09
CA ARG A 161 -7.18 7.42 8.74
C ARG A 161 -8.39 7.58 7.83
N GLU A 162 -9.31 8.47 8.18
CA GLU A 162 -10.42 8.79 7.29
C GLU A 162 -9.93 9.55 6.06
N THR A 163 -10.29 9.03 4.88
CA THR A 163 -10.09 9.70 3.60
C THR A 163 -11.40 10.35 3.15
N VAL A 164 -11.28 11.47 2.45
CA VAL A 164 -12.40 12.19 1.84
C VAL A 164 -12.28 12.08 0.33
N GLY A 165 -13.39 12.15 -0.39
CA GLY A 165 -13.40 12.12 -1.85
C GLY A 165 -12.78 13.35 -2.52
N ASP A 166 -12.46 14.41 -1.76
CA ASP A 166 -11.80 15.61 -2.26
C ASP A 166 -10.36 15.35 -2.66
N PHE A 167 -9.90 16.08 -3.68
CA PHE A 167 -8.60 15.84 -4.28
C PHE A 167 -7.85 17.12 -4.64
N ASP A 168 -6.56 17.18 -4.27
CA ASP A 168 -5.65 18.26 -4.67
C ASP A 168 -5.05 17.99 -6.05
N ARG A 169 -5.64 18.63 -7.07
CA ARG A 169 -5.17 18.58 -8.47
C ARG A 169 -3.69 18.95 -8.64
N SER A 170 -3.11 19.76 -7.74
CA SER A 170 -1.73 20.22 -7.86
C SER A 170 -0.69 19.13 -7.54
N ALA A 171 -1.06 18.14 -6.74
CA ALA A 171 -0.20 17.07 -6.25
C ALA A 171 0.00 15.90 -7.23
N LEU A 172 -0.72 15.87 -8.37
CA LEU A 172 -0.58 14.82 -9.38
C LEU A 172 0.59 15.04 -10.33
N VAL A 173 1.21 13.95 -10.74
CA VAL A 173 2.18 13.91 -11.82
C VAL A 173 2.06 12.60 -12.59
N GLY A 174 2.48 12.63 -13.86
CA GLY A 174 2.58 11.48 -14.74
C GLY A 174 1.41 11.33 -15.70
N GLU A 175 1.73 10.94 -16.94
CA GLU A 175 0.72 10.66 -17.98
C GLU A 175 -0.07 9.40 -17.67
N LYS A 176 0.58 8.45 -16.98
CA LYS A 176 -0.03 7.16 -16.61
C LYS A 176 -1.26 7.28 -15.73
N ILE A 177 -1.25 8.20 -14.75
CA ILE A 177 -2.43 8.40 -13.90
C ILE A 177 -3.62 8.95 -14.71
N GLU A 178 -3.37 9.71 -15.78
CA GLU A 178 -4.43 10.16 -16.70
C GLU A 178 -4.99 9.00 -17.52
N GLU A 179 -4.13 8.11 -18.01
CA GLU A 179 -4.51 6.91 -18.74
C GLU A 179 -5.34 5.94 -17.88
N ASP A 180 -4.84 5.65 -16.67
CA ASP A 180 -5.50 4.80 -15.69
C ASP A 180 -6.87 5.35 -15.30
N THR A 181 -6.96 6.68 -15.11
CA THR A 181 -8.22 7.36 -14.83
C THR A 181 -9.21 7.18 -15.98
N ARG A 182 -8.78 7.42 -17.23
CA ARG A 182 -9.64 7.24 -18.40
C ARG A 182 -10.11 5.80 -18.54
N ALA A 183 -9.24 4.82 -18.31
CA ALA A 183 -9.57 3.40 -18.37
C ALA A 183 -10.63 3.03 -17.32
N LEU A 184 -10.43 3.44 -16.07
CA LEU A 184 -11.38 3.20 -14.98
C LEU A 184 -12.72 3.89 -15.22
N VAL A 185 -12.73 5.14 -15.66
CA VAL A 185 -13.97 5.85 -16.01
C VAL A 185 -14.70 5.13 -17.14
N ALA A 186 -13.99 4.72 -18.19
CA ALA A 186 -14.60 3.98 -19.29
C ALA A 186 -15.22 2.66 -18.83
N GLN A 187 -14.55 1.94 -17.91
CA GLN A 187 -15.07 0.70 -17.33
C GLN A 187 -16.30 0.95 -16.45
N ILE A 188 -16.26 1.95 -15.56
CA ILE A 188 -17.38 2.31 -14.67
C ILE A 188 -18.60 2.77 -15.48
N MET A 189 -18.36 3.52 -16.55
CA MET A 189 -19.39 4.05 -17.46
C MET A 189 -19.83 3.07 -18.54
N GLN A 190 -19.21 1.90 -18.62
CA GLN A 190 -19.57 0.92 -19.63
C GLN A 190 -21.03 0.51 -19.45
N MET A 191 -21.82 0.78 -20.48
CA MET A 191 -23.20 0.34 -20.60
C MET A 191 -23.18 -1.13 -21.06
N GLY A 192 -23.25 -2.06 -20.12
CA GLY A 192 -23.36 -3.48 -20.44
C GLY A 192 -24.82 -3.90 -20.63
N LYS A 193 -25.08 -4.79 -21.58
CA LYS A 193 -26.22 -5.74 -21.55
C LYS A 193 -25.98 -6.74 -20.41
N GLU A 194 -25.90 -6.27 -19.17
CA GLU A 194 -25.75 -7.16 -18.03
C GLU A 194 -27.06 -7.94 -17.89
N VAL A 195 -26.96 -9.25 -18.09
CA VAL A 195 -28.09 -10.20 -18.14
C VAL A 195 -28.74 -10.35 -16.76
N ASN A 196 -28.08 -9.86 -15.71
CA ASN A 196 -28.53 -9.88 -14.33
C ASN A 196 -28.49 -8.46 -13.76
N ASP A 197 -29.48 -8.10 -12.95
CA ASP A 197 -29.60 -6.85 -12.16
C ASP A 197 -28.48 -6.65 -11.11
N ASP A 198 -27.34 -7.32 -11.24
CA ASP A 198 -26.24 -7.27 -10.27
C ASP A 198 -25.41 -5.99 -10.44
N ILE A 199 -25.02 -5.41 -9.30
CA ILE A 199 -24.22 -4.20 -9.25
C ILE A 199 -22.77 -4.53 -9.59
N MET A 200 -22.25 -3.94 -10.66
CA MET A 200 -20.85 -4.08 -11.04
C MET A 200 -19.92 -3.45 -9.99
N VAL A 201 -18.97 -4.26 -9.51
CA VAL A 201 -17.86 -3.86 -8.64
C VAL A 201 -16.57 -3.76 -9.47
N VAL A 202 -15.87 -2.63 -9.39
CA VAL A 202 -14.56 -2.39 -10.01
C VAL A 202 -13.50 -2.27 -8.91
N ALA A 203 -12.36 -2.92 -9.08
CA ALA A 203 -11.31 -2.95 -8.06
C ALA A 203 -10.01 -2.29 -8.54
N VAL A 204 -9.45 -1.43 -7.69
CA VAL A 204 -8.10 -0.88 -7.79
C VAL A 204 -7.24 -1.55 -6.71
N VAL A 205 -6.24 -2.30 -7.14
CA VAL A 205 -5.37 -3.10 -6.26
C VAL A 205 -3.93 -2.64 -6.37
N GLY A 206 -3.17 -2.80 -5.28
CA GLY A 206 -1.76 -2.45 -5.26
C GLY A 206 -1.24 -2.19 -3.85
N ILE A 207 0.07 -2.04 -3.74
CA ILE A 207 0.75 -1.94 -2.44
C ILE A 207 0.37 -0.67 -1.65
N GLY A 208 0.69 -0.65 -0.36
CA GLY A 208 0.42 0.52 0.50
C GLY A 208 1.22 1.75 0.05
N GLY A 209 0.55 2.91 -0.04
CA GLY A 209 1.20 4.17 -0.42
C GLY A 209 1.45 4.37 -1.93
N ILE A 210 1.02 3.44 -2.78
CA ILE A 210 1.25 3.50 -4.24
C ILE A 210 0.37 4.52 -4.98
N GLY A 211 -0.64 5.10 -4.31
CA GLY A 211 -1.55 6.09 -4.91
C GLY A 211 -2.94 5.57 -5.32
N LYS A 212 -3.39 4.41 -4.82
CA LYS A 212 -4.75 3.90 -5.11
C LYS A 212 -5.86 4.88 -4.73
N THR A 213 -5.83 5.39 -3.50
CA THR A 213 -6.79 6.38 -3.00
C THR A 213 -6.78 7.62 -3.89
N THR A 214 -5.59 8.09 -4.28
CA THR A 214 -5.40 9.21 -5.20
C THR A 214 -6.03 8.96 -6.58
N LEU A 215 -5.84 7.77 -7.14
CA LEU A 215 -6.46 7.39 -8.41
C LEU A 215 -7.99 7.31 -8.28
N ALA A 216 -8.51 6.71 -7.21
CA ALA A 216 -9.94 6.62 -6.97
C ALA A 216 -10.58 8.00 -6.73
N GLN A 217 -9.91 8.89 -5.99
CA GLN A 217 -10.32 10.28 -5.80
C GLN A 217 -10.38 11.03 -7.13
N LYS A 218 -9.39 10.82 -8.01
CA LYS A 218 -9.39 11.40 -9.33
C LYS A 218 -10.60 10.93 -10.15
N VAL A 219 -10.79 9.62 -10.26
CA VAL A 219 -11.96 9.01 -10.94
C VAL A 219 -13.27 9.55 -10.37
N PHE A 220 -13.42 9.61 -9.04
CA PHE A 220 -14.63 10.11 -8.36
C PHE A 220 -15.00 11.54 -8.74
N ASN A 221 -13.99 12.34 -9.12
CA ASN A 221 -14.13 13.75 -9.48
C ASN A 221 -14.15 14.02 -10.99
N GLU A 222 -14.08 12.98 -11.84
CA GLU A 222 -14.16 13.13 -13.29
C GLU A 222 -15.53 13.62 -13.75
N GLU A 223 -15.56 14.52 -14.75
CA GLU A 223 -16.79 15.15 -15.22
C GLU A 223 -17.83 14.14 -15.70
N ALA A 224 -17.37 13.09 -16.39
CA ALA A 224 -18.24 12.00 -16.80
C ALA A 224 -18.93 11.36 -15.57
N ILE A 225 -18.18 11.09 -14.51
CA ILE A 225 -18.67 10.48 -13.25
C ILE A 225 -19.66 11.42 -12.56
N GLN A 226 -19.39 12.72 -12.52
CA GLN A 226 -20.31 13.72 -11.98
C GLN A 226 -21.64 13.76 -12.76
N GLY A 227 -21.60 13.70 -14.10
CA GLY A 227 -22.81 13.71 -14.93
C GLY A 227 -23.54 12.37 -15.00
N GLY A 228 -22.84 11.25 -14.77
CA GLY A 228 -23.37 9.90 -14.96
C GLY A 228 -24.02 9.27 -13.73
N PHE A 229 -23.83 9.84 -12.53
CA PHE A 229 -24.36 9.31 -11.27
C PHE A 229 -25.02 10.44 -10.46
N SER A 230 -26.31 10.26 -10.15
CA SER A 230 -27.08 11.23 -9.36
C SER A 230 -26.69 11.29 -7.88
N LYS A 231 -26.09 10.21 -7.36
CA LYS A 231 -25.52 10.14 -6.01
C LYS A 231 -24.13 9.54 -6.07
N LYS A 232 -23.25 10.05 -5.22
CA LYS A 232 -21.87 9.60 -5.10
C LYS A 232 -21.52 9.55 -3.63
N ILE A 233 -21.07 8.39 -3.16
CA ILE A 233 -20.81 8.12 -1.75
C ILE A 233 -19.35 7.71 -1.63
N TRP A 234 -18.58 8.36 -0.76
CA TRP A 234 -17.21 8.01 -0.47
C TRP A 234 -17.08 7.49 0.97
N LEU A 235 -16.62 6.25 1.15
CA LEU A 235 -16.43 5.65 2.47
C LEU A 235 -15.00 5.17 2.65
N SER A 236 -14.33 5.71 3.67
CA SER A 236 -13.06 5.18 4.16
C SER A 236 -13.32 3.97 5.06
N ILE A 237 -12.85 2.79 4.65
CA ILE A 237 -13.04 1.53 5.37
C ILE A 237 -11.86 1.28 6.30
N ASN A 238 -12.09 1.45 7.61
CA ASN A 238 -11.08 1.16 8.61
C ASN A 238 -11.00 -0.36 8.85
N GLN A 239 -9.81 -0.85 9.20
CA GLN A 239 -9.57 -2.28 9.50
C GLN A 239 -10.51 -2.82 10.60
N ASN A 240 -10.87 -1.98 11.57
CA ASN A 240 -11.87 -2.28 12.61
C ASN A 240 -13.03 -1.29 12.47
N PHE A 241 -13.95 -1.53 11.52
CA PHE A 241 -15.14 -0.69 11.35
C PHE A 241 -16.27 -1.17 12.26
N SER A 242 -17.06 -0.23 12.78
CA SER A 242 -18.36 -0.52 13.38
C SER A 242 -19.41 -0.53 12.27
N GLU A 243 -20.20 -1.60 12.16
CA GLU A 243 -21.26 -1.68 11.15
C GLU A 243 -22.26 -0.51 11.24
N VAL A 244 -22.59 -0.10 12.47
CA VAL A 244 -23.50 1.03 12.73
C VAL A 244 -22.87 2.34 12.26
N GLU A 245 -21.59 2.54 12.52
CA GLU A 245 -20.90 3.76 12.10
C GLU A 245 -20.66 3.79 10.58
N LEU A 246 -20.39 2.64 9.96
CA LEU A 246 -20.30 2.51 8.52
C LEU A 246 -21.62 2.86 7.84
N LEU A 247 -22.75 2.32 8.34
CA LEU A 247 -24.08 2.66 7.84
C LEU A 247 -24.39 4.15 8.07
N ARG A 248 -24.03 4.70 9.23
CA ARG A 248 -24.25 6.10 9.55
C ARG A 248 -23.54 7.01 8.53
N ARG A 249 -22.25 6.77 8.28
CA ARG A 249 -21.47 7.51 7.28
C ARG A 249 -22.08 7.35 5.89
N ALA A 250 -22.47 6.14 5.50
CA ALA A 250 -23.14 5.91 4.22
C ALA A 250 -24.45 6.70 4.07
N VAL A 251 -25.25 6.80 5.14
CA VAL A 251 -26.50 7.60 5.14
C VAL A 251 -26.20 9.09 4.99
N ILE A 252 -25.20 9.62 5.71
CA ILE A 252 -24.80 11.03 5.63
C ILE A 252 -24.36 11.37 4.21
N GLU A 253 -23.46 10.57 3.64
CA GLU A 253 -22.94 10.75 2.27
C GLU A 253 -24.04 10.58 1.21
N ALA A 254 -25.05 9.75 1.48
CA ALA A 254 -26.23 9.62 0.63
C ALA A 254 -27.22 10.80 0.77
N GLY A 255 -26.99 11.74 1.70
CA GLY A 255 -27.86 12.88 1.99
C GLY A 255 -29.10 12.53 2.82
N GLY A 256 -29.07 11.44 3.57
CA GLY A 256 -30.14 11.02 4.47
C GLY A 256 -29.93 11.44 5.93
N ASP A 257 -30.95 11.27 6.76
CA ASP A 257 -30.87 11.57 8.20
C ASP A 257 -30.22 10.43 9.00
N ALA A 258 -29.06 10.72 9.58
CA ALA A 258 -28.23 9.80 10.33
C ALA A 258 -28.48 9.83 11.86
N GLN A 259 -29.61 10.39 12.30
CA GLN A 259 -30.06 10.35 13.70
C GLN A 259 -31.11 9.25 13.92
N PRO A 260 -30.69 7.98 14.11
CA PRO A 260 -31.65 6.90 14.31
C PRO A 260 -32.33 7.00 15.68
N ALA A 261 -33.66 6.85 15.69
CA ALA A 261 -34.42 6.53 16.90
C ALA A 261 -34.55 5.01 17.04
N GLY A 262 -34.30 4.45 18.23
CA GLY A 262 -34.44 3.02 18.50
C GLY A 262 -33.27 2.16 18.00
N ASN A 263 -33.55 1.04 17.33
CA ASN A 263 -32.49 0.14 16.83
C ASN A 263 -31.69 0.81 15.71
N ALA A 264 -30.51 1.32 16.07
CA ALA A 264 -29.66 2.11 15.18
C ALA A 264 -29.30 1.40 13.87
N LYS A 265 -28.96 0.10 13.90
CA LYS A 265 -28.57 -0.63 12.68
C LYS A 265 -29.74 -0.75 11.71
N ALA A 266 -30.89 -1.21 12.19
CA ALA A 266 -32.08 -1.41 11.34
C ALA A 266 -32.64 -0.08 10.81
N ALA A 267 -32.63 0.97 11.64
CA ALA A 267 -33.05 2.31 11.23
C ALA A 267 -32.13 2.87 10.14
N LEU A 268 -30.81 2.88 10.36
CA LEU A 268 -29.84 3.37 9.36
C LEU A 268 -29.87 2.56 8.06
N HIS A 269 -30.05 1.24 8.16
CA HIS A 269 -30.19 0.39 6.97
C HIS A 269 -31.44 0.76 6.14
N ARG A 270 -32.57 1.09 6.80
CA ARG A 270 -33.77 1.58 6.10
C ARG A 270 -33.53 2.96 5.50
N THR A 271 -32.96 3.90 6.27
CA THR A 271 -32.67 5.25 5.77
C THR A 271 -31.72 5.21 4.57
N LEU A 272 -30.70 4.35 4.59
CA LEU A 272 -29.79 4.19 3.45
C LEU A 272 -30.54 3.68 2.22
N LYS A 273 -31.41 2.68 2.38
CA LYS A 273 -32.27 2.22 1.27
C LYS A 273 -33.10 3.37 0.72
N ASP A 274 -33.83 4.08 1.56
CA ASP A 274 -34.72 5.17 1.15
C ASP A 274 -33.95 6.29 0.43
N ALA A 275 -32.72 6.60 0.87
CA ALA A 275 -31.85 7.56 0.24
C ALA A 275 -31.30 7.11 -1.13
N LEU A 276 -31.27 5.81 -1.42
CA LEU A 276 -30.75 5.26 -2.68
C LEU A 276 -31.84 4.99 -3.73
N ILE A 277 -33.11 4.87 -3.32
CA ILE A 277 -34.23 4.57 -4.23
C ILE A 277 -34.28 5.60 -5.36
N GLY A 278 -34.32 5.10 -6.60
CA GLY A 278 -34.45 5.92 -7.81
C GLY A 278 -33.17 6.67 -8.20
N HIS A 279 -32.08 6.51 -7.45
CA HIS A 279 -30.81 7.18 -7.72
C HIS A 279 -29.78 6.21 -8.28
N LYS A 280 -29.28 6.51 -9.48
CA LYS A 280 -28.08 5.87 -10.01
C LYS A 280 -26.90 6.35 -9.17
N THR A 281 -26.25 5.42 -8.48
CA THR A 281 -25.30 5.71 -7.42
C THR A 281 -23.93 5.10 -7.69
N LEU A 282 -22.87 5.89 -7.49
CA LEU A 282 -21.49 5.39 -7.40
C LEU A 282 -21.09 5.33 -5.93
N LEU A 283 -20.78 4.15 -5.44
CA LEU A 283 -20.21 3.94 -4.10
C LEU A 283 -18.71 3.69 -4.23
N VAL A 284 -17.90 4.51 -3.55
CA VAL A 284 -16.46 4.27 -3.39
C VAL A 284 -16.19 3.75 -1.99
N MET A 285 -15.56 2.58 -1.90
CA MET A 285 -15.06 2.01 -0.65
C MET A 285 -13.53 2.04 -0.69
N ASP A 286 -12.92 2.97 0.05
CA ASP A 286 -11.47 3.20 0.05
C ASP A 286 -10.77 2.43 1.18
N ASP A 287 -9.60 1.87 0.86
CA ASP A 287 -8.74 1.03 1.70
C ASP A 287 -9.48 -0.16 2.33
N VAL A 288 -10.20 -0.96 1.54
CA VAL A 288 -10.95 -2.14 2.00
C VAL A 288 -10.00 -3.26 2.42
N TRP A 289 -10.11 -3.70 3.68
CA TRP A 289 -9.30 -4.79 4.26
C TRP A 289 -9.97 -6.16 4.24
N ASP A 290 -11.30 -6.18 4.16
CA ASP A 290 -12.14 -7.37 4.24
C ASP A 290 -13.47 -7.12 3.49
N HIS A 291 -14.02 -8.17 2.88
CA HIS A 291 -15.27 -8.12 2.12
C HIS A 291 -16.51 -8.02 3.02
N GLY A 292 -16.40 -8.29 4.32
CA GLY A 292 -17.49 -8.17 5.29
C GLY A 292 -18.11 -6.76 5.39
N ALA A 293 -17.33 -5.70 5.15
CA ALA A 293 -17.88 -4.33 5.05
C ALA A 293 -18.92 -4.21 3.92
N TRP A 294 -18.69 -4.92 2.82
CA TRP A 294 -19.62 -4.99 1.71
C TRP A 294 -20.72 -6.01 2.00
N ASP A 295 -20.39 -7.29 2.10
CA ASP A 295 -21.38 -8.37 2.15
C ASP A 295 -22.25 -8.34 3.41
N GLY A 296 -21.67 -7.99 4.56
CA GLY A 296 -22.36 -7.97 5.84
C GLY A 296 -23.17 -6.70 6.11
N VAL A 297 -22.86 -5.59 5.44
CA VAL A 297 -23.39 -4.26 5.80
C VAL A 297 -24.01 -3.51 4.63
N LEU A 298 -23.26 -3.28 3.55
CA LEU A 298 -23.63 -2.33 2.50
C LEU A 298 -24.30 -2.98 1.29
N LYS A 299 -24.03 -4.25 0.99
CA LYS A 299 -24.52 -4.94 -0.20
C LYS A 299 -26.04 -5.01 -0.24
N THR A 300 -26.68 -5.49 0.83
CA THR A 300 -28.13 -5.64 0.91
C THR A 300 -28.89 -4.32 0.73
N PRO A 301 -28.55 -3.22 1.43
CA PRO A 301 -29.24 -1.96 1.21
C PRO A 301 -28.94 -1.37 -0.18
N PHE A 302 -27.72 -1.53 -0.70
CA PHE A 302 -27.32 -0.96 -1.98
C PHE A 302 -27.94 -1.69 -3.18
N VAL A 303 -27.80 -3.01 -3.27
CA VAL A 303 -28.34 -3.85 -4.36
C VAL A 303 -29.85 -3.77 -4.47
N ASN A 304 -30.56 -3.71 -3.34
CA ASN A 304 -32.02 -3.72 -3.35
C ASN A 304 -32.67 -2.34 -3.61
N ALA A 305 -31.91 -1.24 -3.57
CA ALA A 305 -32.47 0.11 -3.61
C ALA A 305 -31.87 1.01 -4.70
N ALA A 306 -30.57 0.88 -4.98
CA ALA A 306 -29.91 1.72 -5.96
C ALA A 306 -30.43 1.42 -7.37
N ALA A 307 -30.60 2.46 -8.20
CA ALA A 307 -31.14 2.29 -9.54
C ALA A 307 -30.17 1.52 -10.45
N SER A 308 -30.71 0.89 -11.51
CA SER A 308 -29.91 0.19 -12.51
C SER A 308 -28.80 1.08 -13.07
N GLY A 309 -27.64 0.47 -13.30
CA GLY A 309 -26.42 1.21 -13.69
C GLY A 309 -25.62 1.77 -12.52
N SER A 310 -26.05 1.56 -11.27
CA SER A 310 -25.21 1.83 -10.09
C SER A 310 -23.95 0.97 -10.08
N ARG A 311 -22.89 1.48 -9.46
CA ARG A 311 -21.55 0.89 -9.47
C ARG A 311 -20.89 0.99 -8.11
N VAL A 312 -19.98 0.06 -7.84
CA VAL A 312 -19.07 0.12 -6.68
C VAL A 312 -17.64 0.19 -7.19
N LEU A 313 -16.84 1.12 -6.67
CA LEU A 313 -15.41 1.18 -6.86
C LEU A 313 -14.74 0.88 -5.52
N ILE A 314 -13.81 -0.06 -5.48
CA ILE A 314 -13.04 -0.37 -4.28
C ILE A 314 -11.56 -0.11 -4.49
N THR A 315 -10.88 0.34 -3.45
CA THR A 315 -9.41 0.29 -3.37
C THR A 315 -9.00 -0.70 -2.31
N THR A 316 -8.03 -1.56 -2.60
CA THR A 316 -7.53 -2.55 -1.64
C THR A 316 -6.06 -2.89 -1.88
N ARG A 317 -5.41 -3.45 -0.88
CA ARG A 317 -4.04 -3.99 -0.99
C ARG A 317 -4.03 -5.47 -1.32
N ASP A 318 -5.19 -6.11 -1.25
CA ASP A 318 -5.32 -7.56 -1.29
C ASP A 318 -6.29 -7.96 -2.42
N GLU A 319 -5.79 -8.75 -3.36
CA GLU A 319 -6.61 -9.26 -4.47
C GLU A 319 -7.70 -10.22 -3.99
N GLU A 320 -7.50 -10.90 -2.86
CA GLU A 320 -8.52 -11.81 -2.28
C GLU A 320 -9.75 -11.03 -1.85
N VAL A 321 -9.59 -9.79 -1.37
CA VAL A 321 -10.71 -8.90 -1.04
C VAL A 321 -11.49 -8.54 -2.31
N ALA A 322 -10.80 -8.19 -3.39
CA ALA A 322 -11.45 -7.92 -4.68
C ALA A 322 -12.18 -9.15 -5.22
N GLN A 323 -11.60 -10.34 -5.05
CA GLN A 323 -12.23 -11.60 -5.44
C GLN A 323 -13.45 -11.94 -4.57
N GLY A 324 -13.37 -11.75 -3.26
CA GLY A 324 -14.47 -11.97 -2.33
C GLY A 324 -15.66 -11.06 -2.62
N MET A 325 -15.39 -9.81 -3.03
CA MET A 325 -16.41 -8.87 -3.49
C MET A 325 -16.91 -9.12 -4.92
N ILE A 326 -16.42 -10.18 -5.59
CA ILE A 326 -16.78 -10.55 -6.97
C ILE A 326 -16.54 -9.37 -7.92
N ALA A 327 -15.41 -8.68 -7.75
CA ALA A 327 -15.05 -7.57 -8.61
C ALA A 327 -14.82 -8.04 -10.06
N ARG A 328 -15.21 -7.20 -11.01
CA ARG A 328 -15.05 -7.46 -12.43
C ARG A 328 -13.56 -7.53 -12.79
N ARG A 329 -13.16 -8.62 -13.44
CA ARG A 329 -11.81 -8.80 -13.98
C ARG A 329 -11.68 -8.20 -15.39
N PRO A 330 -10.48 -7.76 -15.79
CA PRO A 330 -9.26 -7.67 -14.97
C PRO A 330 -9.36 -6.56 -13.90
N TYR A 331 -8.66 -6.73 -12.78
CA TYR A 331 -8.53 -5.68 -11.76
C TYR A 331 -7.56 -4.60 -12.25
N HIS A 332 -7.76 -3.36 -11.83
CA HIS A 332 -6.81 -2.29 -12.12
C HIS A 332 -5.67 -2.34 -11.12
N HIS A 333 -4.43 -2.49 -11.59
CA HIS A 333 -3.24 -2.46 -10.73
C HIS A 333 -2.55 -1.12 -10.86
N VAL A 334 -2.30 -0.48 -9.72
CA VAL A 334 -1.54 0.77 -9.71
C VAL A 334 -0.06 0.45 -9.75
N ASP A 335 0.59 0.85 -10.83
CA ASP A 335 2.01 0.62 -11.05
C ASP A 335 2.88 1.65 -10.33
N THR A 336 4.15 1.30 -10.16
CA THR A 336 5.16 2.26 -9.69
C THR A 336 5.36 3.38 -10.70
N LEU A 337 5.59 4.59 -10.19
CA LEU A 337 5.94 5.74 -11.01
C LEU A 337 7.23 5.46 -11.79
N LEU A 338 7.27 5.94 -13.04
CA LEU A 338 8.51 5.99 -13.81
C LEU A 338 9.48 7.00 -13.18
N PRO A 339 10.81 6.86 -13.36
CA PRO A 339 11.79 7.74 -12.73
C PRO A 339 11.55 9.25 -12.99
N GLU A 340 11.12 9.60 -14.20
CA GLU A 340 10.77 10.98 -14.59
C GLU A 340 9.61 11.53 -13.75
N ASP A 341 8.54 10.74 -13.61
CA ASP A 341 7.35 11.12 -12.85
C ASP A 341 7.65 11.16 -11.35
N ALA A 342 8.41 10.18 -10.84
CA ALA A 342 8.86 10.17 -9.45
C ALA A 342 9.70 11.42 -9.12
N TRP A 343 10.60 11.80 -10.02
CA TRP A 343 11.39 13.02 -9.89
C TRP A 343 10.54 14.29 -9.96
N SER A 344 9.53 14.32 -10.83
CA SER A 344 8.56 15.41 -10.91
C SER A 344 7.77 15.56 -9.61
N LEU A 345 7.27 14.45 -9.05
CA LEU A 345 6.57 14.43 -7.77
C LEU A 345 7.44 14.99 -6.65
N LEU A 346 8.69 14.52 -6.57
CA LEU A 346 9.64 14.96 -5.55
C LEU A 346 9.92 16.47 -5.65
N LYS A 347 10.14 16.99 -6.87
CA LYS A 347 10.36 18.43 -7.09
C LYS A 347 9.18 19.29 -6.65
N LYS A 348 7.94 18.80 -6.81
CA LYS A 348 6.74 19.49 -6.32
C LYS A 348 6.67 19.51 -4.80
N GLN A 349 6.94 18.37 -4.15
CA GLN A 349 6.86 18.22 -2.69
C GLN A 349 7.97 18.97 -1.92
N VAL A 350 9.14 19.17 -2.54
CA VAL A 350 10.28 19.85 -1.90
C VAL A 350 10.23 21.39 -2.07
N ARG A 351 9.38 21.91 -2.96
CA ARG A 351 9.23 23.36 -3.20
C ARG A 351 8.19 24.05 -2.32
N THR A 352 7.53 23.29 -1.45
CA THR A 352 6.67 23.74 -0.35
C THR A 352 7.39 23.57 0.96
#